data_AF-A0A7W8JA37-F1
#
_entry.id   AF-A0A7W8JA37-F1
#
_cell.length_a   1.000
_cell.length_b   1.000
_cell.length_c   1.000
_cell.angle_alpha   90.00
_cell.angle_beta   90.00
_cell.angle_gamma   90.00
#
_symmetry.space_group_name_H-M   'P 1'
#
loop_
_entity.id
_entity.type
_entity.pdbx_description
1 polymer ?
#
loop_
_entity_poly.entity_id
_entity_poly.type
_entity_poly.pdbx_seq_one_letter_code
_entity_poly.pdbx_strand_id
1 'polypeptide(L)'
;MDEEQSRFLNERLSRLAEEQPRILLLRDKLLQIGGTHLVPPTEPDPDLEDLLIQGFTIEGSVRFEEMAENSCHWNVAALWLQKKQALVAVATGYALSDDGLWRQHSWGIQDDAILETTEPRKCYFGLHMQGTEANSFSRRFFSE
;
A
#
# COMPACT_ATOMS: atom_id res chain seq x y z
N MET A 1 -14.55 13.11 6.82
CA MET A 1 -14.52 12.18 7.95
C MET A 1 -15.20 12.86 9.13
N ASP A 2 -16.15 12.19 9.77
CA ASP A 2 -16.83 12.69 10.97
C ASP A 2 -16.14 12.21 12.26
N GLU A 3 -16.62 12.69 13.41
CA GLU A 3 -16.07 12.35 14.73
C GLU A 3 -16.22 10.86 15.08
N GLU A 4 -17.29 10.22 14.62
CA GLU A 4 -17.57 8.80 14.88
C GLU A 4 -16.56 7.92 14.13
N GLN A 5 -16.35 8.21 12.85
CA GLN A 5 -15.37 7.54 12.00
C GLN A 5 -13.95 7.74 12.54
N SER A 6 -13.59 8.96 12.96
CA SER A 6 -12.28 9.22 13.57
C SER A 6 -12.08 8.39 14.85
N ARG A 7 -13.08 8.35 15.73
CA ARG A 7 -13.03 7.56 16.96
C ARG A 7 -12.86 6.07 16.65
N PHE A 8 -13.64 5.54 15.71
CA PHE A 8 -13.54 4.16 15.28
C PHE A 8 -12.13 3.79 14.76
N LEU A 9 -11.55 4.63 13.89
CA LEU A 9 -10.20 4.39 13.37
C LEU A 9 -9.14 4.45 14.47
N ASN A 10 -9.26 5.40 15.40
CA ASN A 10 -8.33 5.54 16.52
C ASN A 10 -8.42 4.35 17.49
N GLU A 11 -9.62 3.87 17.81
CA GLU A 11 -9.81 2.67 18.63
C GLU A 11 -9.20 1.43 17.97
N ARG A 12 -9.45 1.24 16.67
CA ARG A 12 -8.88 0.12 15.93
C ARG A 12 -7.35 0.19 15.85
N LEU A 13 -6.79 1.38 15.66
CA LEU A 13 -5.35 1.58 15.66
C LEU A 13 -4.75 1.27 17.03
N SER A 14 -5.45 1.64 18.10
CA SER A 14 -5.01 1.39 19.48
C SER A 14 -4.94 -0.12 19.75
N ARG A 15 -5.97 -0.88 19.36
CA ARG A 15 -5.97 -2.35 19.45
C ARG A 15 -4.83 -2.97 18.64
N LEU A 16 -4.63 -2.53 17.40
CA LEU A 16 -3.53 -3.03 16.57
C LEU A 16 -2.16 -2.71 17.20
N ALA A 17 -2.02 -1.55 17.83
CA ALA A 17 -0.78 -1.14 18.50
C ALA A 17 -0.49 -1.95 19.78
N GLU A 18 -1.47 -2.65 20.36
CA GLU A 18 -1.20 -3.60 21.46
C GLU A 18 -0.41 -4.82 20.94
N GLU A 19 -0.69 -5.27 19.73
CA GLU A 19 -0.02 -6.41 19.09
C GLU A 19 1.23 -6.00 18.30
N GLN A 20 1.16 -4.86 17.62
CA GLN A 20 2.22 -4.34 16.74
C GLN A 20 2.51 -2.86 17.03
N PRO A 21 3.16 -2.51 18.16
CA PRO A 21 3.27 -1.13 18.65
C PRO A 21 3.91 -0.14 17.66
N ARG A 22 4.81 -0.63 16.81
CA ARG A 22 5.52 0.20 15.84
C ARG A 22 4.62 0.70 14.70
N ILE A 23 3.38 0.22 14.58
CA ILE A 23 2.39 0.79 13.66
C ILE A 23 2.15 2.28 13.93
N LEU A 24 2.31 2.73 15.18
CA LEU A 24 2.20 4.13 15.57
C LEU A 24 3.29 4.99 14.93
N LEU A 25 4.51 4.45 14.79
CA LEU A 25 5.61 5.13 14.10
C LEU A 25 5.34 5.26 12.60
N LEU A 26 4.77 4.21 11.99
CA LEU A 26 4.40 4.25 10.58
C LEU A 26 3.30 5.28 10.36
N ARG A 27 2.26 5.26 11.20
CA ARG A 27 1.18 6.25 11.19
C ARG A 27 1.75 7.67 11.27
N ASP A 28 2.65 7.94 12.21
CA ASP A 28 3.26 9.27 12.34
C ASP A 28 4.06 9.66 11.08
N LYS A 29 4.83 8.71 10.50
CA LYS A 29 5.57 8.92 9.24
C LYS A 29 4.64 9.25 8.07
N LEU A 30 3.55 8.51 7.91
CA LEU A 30 2.56 8.73 6.86
C LEU A 30 1.85 10.08 7.02
N LEU A 31 1.47 10.44 8.24
CA LEU A 31 0.80 11.73 8.51
C LEU A 31 1.74 12.94 8.37
N GLN A 32 3.05 12.76 8.54
CA GLN A 32 4.03 13.79 8.22
C GLN A 32 4.14 14.07 6.71
N ILE A 33 3.90 13.05 5.86
CA ILE A 33 3.82 13.22 4.41
C ILE A 33 2.53 13.96 4.05
N GLY A 34 1.42 13.58 4.67
CA GLY A 34 0.13 14.26 4.50
C GLY A 34 -1.05 13.39 4.94
N GLY A 35 -2.25 13.84 4.61
CA GLY A 35 -3.48 13.17 5.04
C GLY A 35 -3.81 13.47 6.51
N THR A 36 -4.76 12.71 7.05
CA THR A 36 -5.31 12.95 8.39
C THR A 36 -5.29 11.71 9.26
N HIS A 37 -5.52 10.52 8.70
CA HIS A 37 -5.57 9.28 9.46
C HIS A 37 -4.97 8.12 8.66
N LEU A 38 -4.41 7.16 9.41
CA LEU A 38 -4.15 5.81 8.93
C LEU A 38 -5.42 4.98 9.12
N VAL A 39 -5.90 4.33 8.06
CA VAL A 39 -6.85 3.22 8.20
C VAL A 39 -6.05 2.00 8.66
N PRO A 40 -6.21 1.53 9.91
CA PRO A 40 -5.42 0.41 10.39
C PRO A 40 -5.74 -0.83 9.55
N PRO A 41 -4.76 -1.68 9.18
CA PRO A 41 -5.03 -2.97 8.56
C PRO A 41 -5.85 -3.88 9.48
N THR A 42 -6.48 -4.92 8.94
CA THR A 42 -7.30 -5.87 9.74
C THR A 42 -6.45 -6.81 10.58
N GLU A 43 -5.21 -7.02 10.16
CA GLU A 43 -4.23 -7.89 10.79
C GLU A 43 -2.89 -7.14 10.89
N PRO A 44 -1.96 -7.56 11.76
CA PRO A 44 -0.61 -7.03 11.80
C PRO A 44 0.05 -7.02 10.43
N ASP A 45 0.64 -5.88 10.06
CA ASP A 45 1.26 -5.71 8.75
C ASP A 45 2.62 -6.43 8.73
N PRO A 46 2.79 -7.51 7.94
CA PRO A 46 4.04 -8.26 7.92
C PRO A 46 5.22 -7.45 7.38
N ASP A 47 4.95 -6.41 6.58
CA ASP A 47 5.95 -5.58 5.93
C ASP A 47 6.28 -4.31 6.76
N LEU A 48 5.65 -4.12 7.93
CA LEU A 48 5.80 -2.90 8.76
C LEU A 48 7.26 -2.54 9.06
N GLU A 49 8.05 -3.54 9.44
CA GLU A 49 9.44 -3.33 9.84
C GLU A 49 10.27 -2.82 8.67
N ASP A 50 10.12 -3.45 7.52
CA ASP A 50 10.77 -3.04 6.29
C ASP A 50 10.24 -1.68 5.81
N LEU A 51 8.94 -1.39 5.93
CA LEU A 51 8.38 -0.08 5.59
C LEU A 51 8.98 1.05 6.44
N LEU A 52 9.24 0.81 7.72
CA LEU A 52 9.87 1.80 8.59
C LEU A 52 11.33 2.07 8.21
N ILE A 53 12.07 1.04 7.78
CA ILE A 53 13.50 1.11 7.48
C ILE A 53 13.76 1.57 6.04
N GLN A 54 13.03 0.99 5.09
CA GLN A 54 13.30 1.03 3.65
C GLN A 54 12.19 1.72 2.86
N GLY A 55 11.00 1.89 3.45
CA GLY A 55 9.87 2.49 2.77
C GLY A 55 10.11 3.95 2.38
N PHE A 56 9.73 4.29 1.15
CA PHE A 56 9.88 5.63 0.58
C PHE A 56 8.64 6.06 -0.18
N THR A 57 8.51 7.38 -0.35
CA THR A 57 7.43 7.99 -1.11
C THR A 57 7.78 7.99 -2.59
N ILE A 58 6.82 7.61 -3.44
CA ILE A 58 6.91 7.82 -4.88
C ILE A 58 5.84 8.81 -5.33
N GLU A 59 6.29 9.78 -6.12
CA GLU A 59 5.46 10.75 -6.82
C GLU A 59 5.70 10.55 -8.32
N GLY A 60 4.65 10.67 -9.12
CA GLY A 60 4.75 10.48 -10.56
C GLY A 60 3.38 10.42 -11.22
N SER A 61 3.40 10.29 -12.55
CA SER A 61 2.18 10.08 -13.32
C SER A 61 1.55 8.75 -12.90
N VAL A 62 0.25 8.78 -12.57
CA VAL A 62 -0.52 7.56 -12.30
C VAL A 62 -1.24 7.16 -13.58
N ARG A 63 -0.97 5.95 -14.06
CA ARG A 63 -1.77 5.29 -15.09
C ARG A 63 -2.75 4.35 -14.40
N PHE A 64 -4.01 4.43 -14.78
CA PHE A 64 -5.06 3.61 -14.22
C PHE A 64 -5.48 2.53 -15.20
N GLU A 65 -5.46 1.28 -14.76
CA GLU A 65 -6.02 0.13 -15.46
C GLU A 65 -7.03 -0.55 -14.55
N GLU A 66 -8.31 -0.36 -14.84
CA GLU A 66 -9.37 -0.93 -14.03
C GLU A 66 -9.30 -2.47 -14.04
N MET A 67 -9.16 -3.06 -12.86
CA MET A 67 -9.18 -4.50 -12.61
C MET A 67 -10.13 -4.80 -11.44
N ALA A 68 -10.09 -6.02 -10.90
CA ALA A 68 -10.98 -6.43 -9.81
C ALA A 68 -10.86 -5.47 -8.61
N GLU A 69 -11.99 -4.91 -8.18
CA GLU A 69 -12.06 -4.01 -7.02
C GLU A 69 -11.55 -4.71 -5.75
N ASN A 70 -10.98 -3.92 -4.83
CA ASN A 70 -10.46 -4.39 -3.55
C ASN A 70 -9.41 -5.53 -3.65
N SER A 71 -8.86 -5.76 -4.83
CA SER A 71 -7.94 -6.87 -5.12
C SER A 71 -6.56 -6.38 -5.57
N CYS A 72 -6.14 -5.19 -5.13
CA CYS A 72 -4.92 -4.52 -5.62
C CYS A 72 -3.65 -5.38 -5.56
N HIS A 73 -3.45 -6.12 -4.46
CA HIS A 73 -2.31 -7.04 -4.30
C HIS A 73 -2.34 -8.17 -5.33
N TRP A 74 -3.50 -8.80 -5.51
CA TRP A 74 -3.68 -9.87 -6.47
C TRP A 74 -3.55 -9.37 -7.91
N ASN A 75 -4.15 -8.22 -8.23
CA ASN A 75 -4.12 -7.61 -9.56
C ASN A 75 -2.68 -7.35 -10.01
N VAL A 76 -1.90 -6.65 -9.18
CA VAL A 76 -0.51 -6.34 -9.55
C VAL A 76 0.35 -7.60 -9.60
N ALA A 77 0.14 -8.56 -8.70
CA ALA A 77 0.84 -9.84 -8.72
C ALA A 77 0.53 -10.63 -10.01
N ALA A 78 -0.72 -10.62 -10.47
CA ALA A 78 -1.13 -11.24 -11.73
C ALA A 78 -0.42 -10.58 -12.92
N LEU A 79 -0.41 -9.24 -12.98
CA LEU A 79 0.24 -8.48 -14.04
C LEU A 79 1.75 -8.78 -14.09
N TRP A 80 2.40 -8.80 -12.93
CA TRP A 80 3.82 -9.11 -12.81
C TRP A 80 4.15 -10.52 -13.32
N LEU A 81 3.45 -11.55 -12.82
CA LEU A 81 3.71 -12.95 -13.20
C LEU A 81 3.40 -13.23 -14.68
N GLN A 82 2.38 -12.56 -15.23
CA GLN A 82 2.02 -12.65 -16.64
C GLN A 82 2.90 -11.78 -17.55
N LYS A 83 3.85 -11.02 -16.98
CA LYS A 83 4.71 -10.07 -17.69
C LYS A 83 3.92 -9.06 -18.54
N LYS A 84 2.81 -8.58 -18.00
CA LYS A 84 1.94 -7.56 -18.62
C LYS A 84 2.33 -6.16 -18.18
N GLN A 85 1.89 -5.17 -18.96
CA GLN A 85 2.02 -3.75 -18.63
C GLN A 85 3.45 -3.25 -18.39
N ALA A 86 4.45 -3.97 -18.91
CA ALA A 86 5.86 -3.58 -18.83
C ALA A 86 6.29 -3.17 -17.40
N LEU A 87 5.81 -3.89 -16.39
CA LEU A 87 6.18 -3.62 -15.00
C LEU A 87 7.68 -3.87 -14.80
N VAL A 88 8.37 -2.89 -14.24
CA VAL A 88 9.78 -3.00 -13.82
C VAL A 88 9.89 -3.34 -12.33
N ALA A 89 8.88 -3.01 -11.55
CA ALA A 89 8.76 -3.38 -10.15
C ALA A 89 7.30 -3.58 -9.73
N VAL A 90 7.11 -4.21 -8.57
CA VAL A 90 5.86 -4.22 -7.82
C VAL A 90 6.11 -3.55 -6.49
N ALA A 91 5.14 -2.81 -5.97
CA ALA A 91 5.24 -2.20 -4.67
C ALA A 91 4.06 -2.54 -3.77
N THR A 92 4.34 -2.60 -2.48
CA THR A 92 3.38 -2.80 -1.38
C THR A 92 3.66 -1.79 -0.28
N GLY A 93 2.62 -1.31 0.38
CA GLY A 93 2.72 -0.31 1.44
C GLY A 93 1.40 0.39 1.67
N TYR A 94 1.42 1.71 1.70
CA TYR A 94 0.25 2.55 1.98
C TYR A 94 0.09 3.63 0.91
N ALA A 95 -1.15 3.93 0.56
CA ALA A 95 -1.48 5.00 -0.37
C ALA A 95 -2.50 5.98 0.22
N LEU A 96 -2.26 7.27 -0.02
CA LEU A 96 -3.10 8.37 0.42
C LEU A 96 -4.21 8.62 -0.58
N SER A 97 -5.45 8.61 -0.12
CA SER A 97 -6.62 8.83 -0.97
C SER A 97 -7.13 10.27 -0.86
N ASP A 98 -8.09 10.64 -1.71
CA ASP A 98 -8.63 12.00 -1.75
C ASP A 98 -9.33 12.44 -0.46
N ASP A 99 -9.88 11.48 0.28
CA ASP A 99 -10.50 11.68 1.59
C ASP A 99 -9.49 11.91 2.72
N GLY A 100 -8.18 11.92 2.41
CA GLY A 100 -7.12 12.16 3.37
C GLY A 100 -6.78 10.94 4.22
N LEU A 101 -7.22 9.75 3.84
CA LEU A 101 -6.93 8.52 4.56
C LEU A 101 -5.84 7.70 3.86
N TRP A 102 -4.89 7.22 4.65
CA TRP A 102 -3.88 6.25 4.23
C TRP A 102 -4.43 4.84 4.35
N ARG A 103 -4.31 4.04 3.29
CA ARG A 103 -4.79 2.65 3.23
C ARG A 103 -3.69 1.73 2.76
N GLN A 104 -3.64 0.52 3.32
CA GLN A 104 -2.74 -0.52 2.80
C GLN A 104 -3.07 -0.77 1.33
N HIS A 105 -2.04 -0.83 0.50
CA HIS A 105 -2.20 -0.82 -0.93
C HIS A 105 -0.99 -1.44 -1.65
N SER A 106 -1.22 -1.93 -2.86
CA SER A 106 -0.17 -2.43 -3.75
C SER A 106 -0.39 -1.91 -5.17
N TRP A 107 0.70 -1.61 -5.87
CA TRP A 107 0.68 -1.00 -7.21
C TRP A 107 1.84 -1.49 -8.07
N GLY A 108 1.68 -1.39 -9.38
CA GLY A 108 2.74 -1.67 -10.34
C GLY A 108 3.60 -0.44 -10.57
N ILE A 109 4.85 -0.66 -10.97
CA ILE A 109 5.77 0.42 -11.36
C ILE A 109 6.24 0.15 -12.77
N GLN A 110 6.07 1.17 -13.63
CA GLN A 110 6.63 1.24 -14.98
C GLN A 110 7.80 2.23 -14.99
N ASP A 111 8.56 2.27 -16.09
CA ASP A 111 9.70 3.19 -16.22
C ASP A 111 9.33 4.67 -16.03
N ASP A 112 8.10 5.06 -16.38
CA ASP A 112 7.65 6.45 -16.40
C ASP A 112 6.39 6.74 -15.56
N ALA A 113 5.82 5.72 -14.90
CA ALA A 113 4.53 5.84 -14.25
C ALA A 113 4.31 4.81 -13.12
N ILE A 114 3.42 5.16 -12.21
CA ILE A 114 2.77 4.23 -11.29
C ILE A 114 1.59 3.61 -12.01
N LEU A 115 1.48 2.28 -12.01
CA LEU A 115 0.31 1.57 -12.50
C LEU A 115 -0.63 1.24 -11.34
N GLU A 116 -1.77 1.89 -11.33
CA GLU A 116 -2.85 1.67 -10.39
C GLU A 116 -3.94 0.78 -10.98
N THR A 117 -4.48 -0.15 -10.18
CA THR A 117 -5.44 -1.16 -10.66
C THR A 117 -6.82 -1.10 -10.02
N THR A 118 -6.98 -0.31 -8.96
CA THR A 118 -8.25 -0.22 -8.22
C THR A 118 -8.77 1.20 -8.13
N GLU A 119 -7.95 2.16 -7.71
CA GLU A 119 -8.36 3.55 -7.57
C GLU A 119 -7.13 4.46 -7.55
N PRO A 120 -7.05 5.51 -8.39
CA PRO A 120 -5.98 6.49 -8.34
C PRO A 120 -5.78 7.07 -6.93
N ARG A 121 -4.52 7.18 -6.49
CA ARG A 121 -4.17 7.73 -5.17
C ARG A 121 -3.37 9.00 -5.32
N LYS A 122 -3.42 9.87 -4.31
CA LYS A 122 -2.66 11.13 -4.26
C LYS A 122 -1.17 10.90 -4.05
N CYS A 123 -0.83 9.89 -3.27
CA CYS A 123 0.54 9.63 -2.84
C CYS A 123 0.68 8.15 -2.47
N TYR A 124 1.87 7.61 -2.67
CA TYR A 124 2.19 6.21 -2.43
C TYR A 124 3.48 6.13 -1.60
N PHE A 125 3.45 5.37 -0.52
CA PHE A 125 4.59 5.13 0.36
C PHE A 125 4.75 3.62 0.54
N GLY A 126 5.88 3.05 0.12
CA GLY A 126 6.01 1.60 0.15
C GLY A 126 7.39 1.04 -0.13
N LEU A 127 7.44 -0.29 -0.16
CA LEU A 127 8.59 -1.10 -0.57
C LEU A 127 8.51 -1.37 -2.06
N HIS A 128 9.60 -1.14 -2.78
CA HIS A 128 9.65 -1.35 -4.23
C HIS A 128 10.50 -2.59 -4.51
N MET A 129 9.84 -3.63 -5.00
CA MET A 129 10.44 -4.93 -5.22
C MET A 129 10.69 -5.14 -6.71
N GLN A 130 11.90 -5.56 -7.04
CA GLN A 130 12.31 -5.90 -8.41
C GLN A 130 12.70 -7.37 -8.51
N GLY A 131 12.73 -7.91 -9.73
CA GLY A 131 13.28 -9.25 -10.01
C GLY A 131 12.72 -10.35 -9.08
N THR A 132 13.60 -10.94 -8.29
CA THR A 132 13.26 -12.06 -7.38
C THR A 132 12.35 -11.67 -6.22
N GLU A 133 12.42 -10.43 -5.75
CA GLU A 133 11.56 -9.95 -4.67
C GLU A 133 10.13 -9.77 -5.16
N ALA A 134 9.96 -9.16 -6.33
CA ALA A 134 8.64 -9.02 -6.96
C ALA A 134 8.03 -10.39 -7.32
N ASN A 135 8.86 -11.36 -7.73
CA ASN A 135 8.42 -12.75 -7.92
C ASN A 135 7.95 -13.36 -6.59
N SER A 136 8.70 -13.14 -5.51
CA SER A 136 8.38 -13.67 -4.18
C SER A 136 7.09 -13.08 -3.64
N PHE A 137 6.91 -11.76 -3.74
CA PHE A 137 5.66 -11.08 -3.42
C PHE A 137 4.50 -11.69 -4.22
N SER A 138 4.65 -11.75 -5.54
CA SER A 138 3.53 -12.10 -6.41
C SER A 138 3.07 -13.55 -6.20
N ARG A 139 4.00 -14.48 -5.96
CA ARG A 139 3.67 -15.90 -5.75
C ARG A 139 2.87 -16.18 -4.48
N ARG A 140 2.91 -15.29 -3.46
CA ARG A 140 2.12 -15.42 -2.22
C ARG A 140 0.61 -15.50 -2.48
N PHE A 141 0.15 -14.99 -3.63
CA PHE A 141 -1.27 -14.90 -3.98
C PHE A 141 -1.75 -16.01 -4.93
N PHE A 142 -0.85 -16.90 -5.38
CA PHE A 142 -1.15 -17.96 -6.35
C PHE A 142 -0.65 -19.34 -5.93
N SER A 143 -0.12 -19.48 -4.71
CA SER A 143 0.20 -20.79 -4.14
C SER A 143 -1.09 -21.48 -3.69
N GLU A 144 -1.36 -22.65 -4.28
CA GLU A 144 -2.36 -23.63 -3.83
C GLU A 144 -1.98 -24.26 -2.48
#